data_AF-A0A2Z4L935-F1
#
_entry.id   AF-A0A2Z4L935-F1
#
_cell.length_a   1.000
_cell.length_b   1.000
_cell.length_c   1.000
_cell.angle_alpha   90.00
_cell.angle_beta   90.00
_cell.angle_gamma   90.00
#
_symmetry.space_group_name_H-M   'P 1'
#
loop_
_entity.id
_entity.type
_entity.pdbx_description
1 polymer ?
#
loop_
_entity_poly.entity_id
_entity_poly.type
_entity_poly.pdbx_seq_one_letter_code
_entity_poly.pdbx_strand_id
1 'polypeptide(L)'
;MKIITTPMCEDILRLSNVEEYEVVTVDRISDADVVITLSETDVDIPKIPVKLNTYTQLLDSINSISERFNTVCDEEKINLIKSLIEDNDKNKYKREDIKVKVYSNFLTDTVEDMGFFITDDDYDYVVVPDYMKDEVDEAENMIIVPSHKNVSFDIIKRINKRYQLLESKLCMKQ
;
A
#
# COMPACT_ATOMS: atom_id res chain seq x y z
N MET A 1 15.23 -12.33 -20.36
CA MET A 1 14.33 -11.16 -20.25
C MET A 1 14.85 -10.32 -19.10
N LYS A 2 15.14 -9.05 -19.32
CA LYS A 2 15.66 -8.14 -18.31
C LYS A 2 14.49 -7.46 -17.59
N ILE A 3 14.25 -7.88 -16.36
CA ILE A 3 13.26 -7.30 -15.45
C ILE A 3 13.97 -6.29 -14.56
N ILE A 4 13.46 -5.06 -14.52
CA ILE A 4 13.91 -4.05 -13.55
C ILE A 4 12.80 -3.76 -12.55
N THR A 5 13.16 -3.58 -11.29
CA THR A 5 12.26 -3.09 -10.25
C THR A 5 12.96 -2.02 -9.40
N THR A 6 12.19 -1.42 -8.48
CA THR A 6 12.72 -0.47 -7.50
C THR A 6 12.80 -1.10 -6.12
N PRO A 7 13.64 -0.59 -5.20
CA PRO A 7 13.75 -1.13 -3.84
C PRO A 7 12.41 -1.27 -3.12
N MET A 8 11.44 -0.42 -3.45
CA MET A 8 10.12 -0.42 -2.84
C MET A 8 9.19 -1.53 -3.36
N CYS A 9 9.44 -2.02 -4.57
CA CYS A 9 8.67 -3.09 -5.22
C CYS A 9 9.42 -4.43 -5.20
N GLU A 10 10.65 -4.49 -4.70
CA GLU A 10 11.42 -5.74 -4.65
C GLU A 10 10.69 -6.86 -3.90
N ASP A 11 10.09 -6.55 -2.75
CA ASP A 11 9.44 -7.55 -1.91
C ASP A 11 8.24 -8.21 -2.61
N ILE A 12 7.53 -7.50 -3.51
CA ILE A 12 6.43 -8.13 -4.26
C ILE A 12 6.93 -9.11 -5.33
N LEU A 13 8.10 -8.88 -5.94
CA LEU A 13 8.71 -9.88 -6.83
C LEU A 13 9.07 -11.15 -6.07
N ARG A 14 9.61 -11.00 -4.84
CA ARG A 14 9.90 -12.14 -3.95
C ARG A 14 8.64 -12.90 -3.56
N LEU A 15 7.54 -12.20 -3.23
CA LEU A 15 6.25 -12.82 -2.94
C LEU A 15 5.65 -13.54 -4.16
N SER A 16 5.94 -13.03 -5.36
CA SER A 16 5.49 -13.61 -6.63
C SER A 16 6.45 -14.68 -7.18
N ASN A 17 7.47 -15.07 -6.42
CA ASN A 17 8.46 -16.07 -6.80
C ASN A 17 9.18 -15.78 -8.14
N VAL A 18 9.46 -14.50 -8.41
CA VAL A 18 10.32 -14.07 -9.52
C VAL A 18 11.75 -13.98 -9.00
N GLU A 19 12.68 -14.74 -9.57
CA GLU A 19 14.07 -14.83 -9.06
C GLU A 19 15.06 -13.91 -9.79
N GLU A 20 14.85 -13.69 -11.10
CA GLU A 20 15.79 -12.95 -11.96
C GLU A 20 15.30 -11.52 -12.24
N TYR A 21 15.83 -10.56 -11.50
CA TYR A 21 15.55 -9.12 -11.69
C TYR A 21 16.70 -8.25 -11.19
N GLU A 22 16.74 -7.01 -11.64
CA GLU A 22 17.65 -5.98 -11.15
C GLU A 22 16.89 -4.93 -10.33
N VAL A 23 17.45 -4.53 -9.19
CA VAL A 23 16.88 -3.49 -8.32
C VAL A 23 17.65 -2.18 -8.52
N VAL A 24 16.97 -1.15 -9.02
CA VAL A 24 17.57 0.17 -9.28
C VAL A 24 16.69 1.30 -8.76
N THR A 25 17.28 2.48 -8.54
CA THR A 25 16.50 3.69 -8.27
C THR A 25 15.79 4.18 -9.54
N VAL A 26 14.69 4.93 -9.38
CA VAL A 26 13.84 5.34 -10.51
C VAL A 26 14.63 6.07 -11.61
N ASP A 27 15.57 6.93 -11.23
CA ASP A 27 16.45 7.69 -12.13
C ASP A 27 17.44 6.83 -12.93
N ARG A 28 17.60 5.55 -12.56
CA ARG A 28 18.50 4.59 -13.20
C ARG A 28 17.77 3.54 -14.04
N ILE A 29 16.44 3.59 -14.09
CA ILE A 29 15.65 2.67 -14.91
C ILE A 29 15.97 2.93 -16.38
N SER A 30 16.60 1.95 -17.03
CA SER A 30 16.97 2.02 -18.45
C SER A 30 17.19 0.62 -19.00
N ASP A 31 17.02 0.46 -20.32
CA ASP A 31 17.38 -0.77 -21.05
C ASP A 31 16.76 -2.05 -20.45
N ALA A 32 15.46 -2.03 -20.11
CA ALA A 32 14.74 -3.19 -19.59
C ALA A 32 13.69 -3.69 -20.59
N ASP A 33 13.41 -4.99 -20.58
CA ASP A 33 12.29 -5.56 -21.33
C ASP A 33 10.95 -5.25 -20.65
N VAL A 34 10.97 -5.24 -19.31
CA VAL A 34 9.81 -4.90 -18.48
C VAL A 34 10.24 -4.31 -17.15
N VAL A 35 9.48 -3.34 -16.67
CA VAL A 35 9.68 -2.67 -15.38
C VAL A 35 8.51 -2.97 -14.45
N ILE A 36 8.80 -3.29 -13.19
CA ILE A 36 7.80 -3.47 -12.14
C ILE A 36 7.98 -2.37 -11.11
N THR A 37 7.07 -1.40 -11.11
CA THR A 37 7.11 -0.21 -10.25
C THR A 37 5.71 0.14 -9.77
N LEU A 38 5.64 1.06 -8.80
CA LEU A 38 4.37 1.63 -8.38
C LEU A 38 3.61 2.21 -9.57
N SER A 39 2.29 2.13 -9.50
CA SER A 39 1.38 2.58 -10.55
C SER A 39 1.63 4.04 -10.92
N GLU A 40 1.95 4.87 -9.94
CA GLU A 40 2.24 6.30 -10.03
C GLU A 40 3.62 6.61 -10.63
N THR A 41 4.52 5.63 -10.76
CA THR A 41 5.85 5.85 -11.35
C THR A 41 5.74 5.92 -12.86
N ASP A 42 6.13 7.06 -13.43
CA ASP A 42 6.15 7.26 -14.88
C ASP A 42 7.46 6.74 -15.49
N VAL A 43 7.35 5.91 -16.52
CA VAL A 43 8.47 5.27 -17.22
C VAL A 43 8.10 4.98 -18.68
N ASP A 44 9.02 5.26 -19.60
CA ASP A 44 8.84 5.04 -21.05
C ASP A 44 9.11 3.59 -21.51
N ILE A 45 9.24 2.66 -20.57
CA ILE A 45 9.53 1.24 -20.80
C ILE A 45 8.27 0.42 -20.46
N PRO A 46 7.98 -0.71 -21.14
CA PRO A 46 6.85 -1.57 -20.78
C PRO A 46 6.79 -1.83 -19.26
N LYS A 47 5.66 -1.46 -18.65
CA LYS A 47 5.49 -1.46 -17.20
C LYS A 47 4.42 -2.46 -16.76
N ILE A 48 4.68 -3.18 -15.68
CA ILE A 48 3.66 -3.84 -14.86
C ILE A 48 3.44 -2.94 -13.64
N PRO A 49 2.37 -2.13 -13.63
CA PRO A 49 2.09 -1.24 -12.51
C PRO A 49 1.59 -2.05 -11.32
N VAL A 50 2.12 -1.77 -10.13
CA VAL A 50 1.64 -2.38 -8.87
C VAL A 50 1.08 -1.35 -7.91
N LYS A 51 0.14 -1.77 -7.07
CA LYS A 51 -0.34 -0.98 -5.92
C LYS A 51 -0.12 -1.79 -4.65
N LEU A 52 0.38 -1.13 -3.60
CA LEU A 52 0.90 -1.82 -2.40
C LEU A 52 0.40 -1.16 -1.10
N ASN A 53 -0.76 -0.50 -1.14
CA ASN A 53 -1.30 0.26 0.00
C ASN A 53 -2.21 -0.58 0.89
N THR A 54 -2.86 -1.61 0.32
CA THR A 54 -3.83 -2.47 1.01
C THR A 54 -3.50 -3.94 0.77
N TYR A 55 -4.06 -4.84 1.58
CA TYR A 55 -3.87 -6.28 1.39
C TYR A 55 -4.47 -6.77 0.06
N THR A 56 -5.63 -6.23 -0.30
CA THR A 56 -6.31 -6.52 -1.58
C THR A 56 -5.42 -6.14 -2.76
N GLN A 57 -4.90 -4.90 -2.76
CA GLN A 57 -4.00 -4.43 -3.81
C GLN A 57 -2.71 -5.25 -3.90
N LEU A 58 -2.16 -5.67 -2.75
CA LEU A 58 -1.00 -6.54 -2.70
C LEU A 58 -1.31 -7.90 -3.36
N LEU A 59 -2.42 -8.53 -3.02
CA LEU A 59 -2.83 -9.81 -3.60
C LEU A 59 -3.04 -9.71 -5.11
N ASP A 60 -3.77 -8.68 -5.56
CA ASP A 60 -4.00 -8.42 -6.99
C ASP A 60 -2.70 -8.21 -7.76
N SER A 61 -1.76 -7.48 -7.16
CA SER A 61 -0.44 -7.24 -7.76
C SER A 61 0.40 -8.51 -7.82
N ILE A 62 0.34 -9.39 -6.80
CA ILE A 62 1.03 -10.70 -6.82
C ILE A 62 0.45 -11.61 -7.89
N ASN A 63 -0.89 -11.70 -7.99
CA ASN A 63 -1.56 -12.47 -9.02
C ASN A 63 -1.17 -11.97 -10.42
N SER A 64 -1.19 -10.65 -10.63
CA SER A 64 -0.82 -10.05 -11.92
C SER A 64 0.63 -10.37 -12.34
N ILE A 65 1.57 -10.33 -11.39
CA ILE A 65 2.98 -10.66 -11.64
C ILE A 65 3.12 -12.17 -11.89
N SER A 66 2.55 -13.01 -11.03
CA SER A 66 2.69 -14.46 -11.15
C SER A 66 2.07 -15.02 -12.43
N GLU A 67 0.91 -14.52 -12.85
CA GLU A 67 0.31 -14.85 -14.15
C GLU A 67 1.20 -14.42 -15.31
N ARG A 68 1.78 -13.21 -15.23
CA ARG A 68 2.63 -12.65 -16.29
C ARG A 68 3.93 -13.41 -16.51
N PHE A 69 4.50 -13.94 -15.43
CA PHE A 69 5.77 -14.67 -15.44
C PHE A 69 5.60 -16.20 -15.29
N ASN A 70 4.35 -16.67 -15.19
CA ASN A 70 4.00 -18.08 -15.00
C ASN A 70 4.74 -18.72 -13.80
N THR A 71 4.73 -18.03 -12.66
CA THR A 71 5.38 -18.48 -11.43
C THR A 71 4.37 -19.07 -10.43
N VAL A 72 4.85 -19.94 -9.55
CA VAL A 72 4.06 -20.51 -8.46
C VAL A 72 4.42 -19.77 -7.17
N CYS A 73 3.44 -19.11 -6.56
CA CYS A 73 3.61 -18.37 -5.31
C CYS A 73 3.61 -19.29 -4.09
N ASP A 74 4.20 -18.80 -2.99
CA ASP A 74 4.14 -19.45 -1.68
C ASP A 74 2.71 -19.45 -1.13
N GLU A 75 2.08 -20.63 -1.08
CA GLU A 75 0.70 -20.79 -0.65
C GLU A 75 0.45 -20.33 0.80
N GLU A 76 1.41 -20.54 1.71
CA GLU A 76 1.26 -20.08 3.10
C GLU A 76 1.18 -18.55 3.17
N LYS A 77 2.02 -17.86 2.39
CA LYS A 77 1.99 -16.39 2.33
C LYS A 77 0.73 -15.87 1.66
N ILE A 78 0.26 -16.51 0.59
CA ILE A 78 -1.00 -16.12 -0.06
C ILE A 78 -2.18 -16.30 0.90
N ASN A 79 -2.22 -17.41 1.63
CA ASN A 79 -3.27 -17.67 2.62
C ASN A 79 -3.21 -16.68 3.79
N LEU A 80 -2.02 -16.27 4.24
CA LEU A 80 -1.86 -15.20 5.21
C LEU A 80 -2.47 -13.88 4.71
N ILE A 81 -2.17 -13.47 3.47
CA ILE A 81 -2.71 -12.23 2.89
C ILE A 81 -4.24 -12.30 2.80
N LYS A 82 -4.79 -13.43 2.35
CA LYS A 82 -6.26 -13.64 2.29
C LYS A 82 -6.90 -13.55 3.67
N SER A 83 -6.30 -14.15 4.70
CA SER A 83 -6.79 -14.03 6.08
C SER A 83 -6.81 -12.58 6.57
N LEU A 84 -5.78 -11.79 6.24
CA LEU A 84 -5.72 -10.37 6.60
C LEU A 84 -6.80 -9.54 5.89
N ILE A 85 -7.12 -9.86 4.62
CA ILE A 85 -8.24 -9.26 3.90
C ILE A 85 -9.56 -9.59 4.60
N GLU A 86 -9.82 -10.87 4.87
CA GLU A 86 -11.06 -11.31 5.52
C GLU A 86 -11.25 -10.67 6.90
N ASP A 87 -10.18 -10.57 7.69
CA ASP A 87 -10.24 -9.97 9.01
C ASP A 87 -10.50 -8.46 8.94
N ASN A 88 -9.92 -7.77 7.95
CA ASN A 88 -10.25 -6.36 7.70
C ASN A 88 -11.71 -6.19 7.26
N ASP A 89 -12.18 -7.01 6.31
CA ASP A 89 -13.56 -6.97 5.80
C ASP A 89 -14.60 -7.18 6.90
N LYS A 90 -14.35 -8.14 7.81
CA LYS A 90 -15.20 -8.40 8.98
C LYS A 90 -15.30 -7.21 9.94
N ASN A 91 -14.40 -6.24 9.87
CA ASN A 91 -14.37 -5.09 10.77
C ASN A 91 -14.79 -3.76 10.09
N LYS A 92 -15.03 -3.74 8.76
CA LYS A 92 -15.44 -2.53 8.03
C LYS A 92 -16.69 -1.87 8.61
N TYR A 93 -17.73 -2.65 8.89
CA TYR A 93 -18.99 -2.13 9.45
C TYR A 93 -18.82 -1.41 10.80
N LYS A 94 -17.74 -1.68 11.54
CA LYS A 94 -17.47 -1.02 12.82
C LYS A 94 -16.88 0.39 12.64
N ARG A 95 -16.50 0.74 11.42
CA ARG A 95 -15.73 1.95 11.08
C ARG A 95 -16.48 2.86 10.11
N GLU A 96 -17.59 2.40 9.55
CA GLU A 96 -18.34 3.09 8.50
C GLU A 96 -18.93 4.43 8.95
N ASP A 97 -19.16 4.62 10.24
CA ASP A 97 -19.67 5.89 10.81
C ASP A 97 -18.56 6.89 11.17
N ILE A 98 -17.29 6.49 11.13
CA ILE A 98 -16.16 7.36 11.50
C ILE A 98 -15.76 8.19 10.28
N LYS A 99 -15.93 9.52 10.38
CA LYS A 99 -15.71 10.44 9.28
C LYS A 99 -14.27 10.94 9.27
N VAL A 100 -13.57 10.75 8.16
CA VAL A 100 -12.15 11.05 8.04
C VAL A 100 -11.88 11.91 6.81
N LYS A 101 -11.20 13.03 6.99
CA LYS A 101 -10.58 13.75 5.89
C LYS A 101 -9.20 13.17 5.63
N VAL A 102 -8.91 12.80 4.38
CA VAL A 102 -7.67 12.09 4.03
C VAL A 102 -6.86 12.90 3.04
N TYR A 103 -5.56 13.02 3.31
CA TYR A 103 -4.59 13.60 2.39
C TYR A 103 -3.78 12.49 1.72
N SER A 104 -3.52 12.64 0.42
CA SER A 104 -2.81 11.69 -0.45
C SER A 104 -3.63 10.47 -0.91
N ASN A 105 -3.44 10.13 -2.19
CA ASN A 105 -4.11 8.99 -2.83
C ASN A 105 -3.78 7.65 -2.15
N PHE A 106 -2.53 7.45 -1.71
CA PHE A 106 -2.15 6.18 -1.10
C PHE A 106 -2.81 5.96 0.27
N LEU A 107 -3.04 7.04 1.04
CA LEU A 107 -3.80 6.95 2.28
C LEU A 107 -5.29 6.83 2.01
N THR A 108 -5.79 7.46 0.94
CA THR A 108 -7.19 7.29 0.50
C THR A 108 -7.47 5.82 0.24
N ASP A 109 -6.64 5.16 -0.57
CA ASP A 109 -6.71 3.71 -0.81
C ASP A 109 -6.75 2.90 0.51
N THR A 110 -5.87 3.23 1.48
CA THR A 110 -5.82 2.55 2.78
C THR A 110 -7.06 2.79 3.63
N VAL A 111 -7.53 4.03 3.73
CA VAL A 111 -8.65 4.43 4.60
C VAL A 111 -9.97 3.88 4.05
N GLU A 112 -10.16 3.91 2.73
CA GLU A 112 -11.30 3.29 2.05
C GLU A 112 -11.30 1.77 2.24
N ASP A 113 -10.16 1.11 2.04
CA ASP A 113 -10.06 -0.34 2.23
C ASP A 113 -10.29 -0.75 3.69
N MET A 114 -9.98 0.11 4.66
CA MET A 114 -10.31 -0.15 6.06
C MET A 114 -11.80 0.04 6.39
N GLY A 115 -12.58 0.69 5.52
CA GLY A 115 -14.03 0.90 5.69
C GLY A 115 -14.42 2.18 6.44
N PHE A 116 -13.54 3.20 6.49
CA PHE A 116 -13.89 4.50 7.06
C PHE A 116 -14.67 5.37 6.06
N PHE A 117 -15.45 6.33 6.56
CA PHE A 117 -16.17 7.27 5.70
C PHE A 117 -15.29 8.48 5.35
N ILE A 118 -14.90 8.60 4.08
CA ILE A 118 -14.10 9.73 3.62
C ILE A 118 -15.00 10.91 3.28
N THR A 119 -14.72 12.07 3.86
CA THR A 119 -15.45 13.32 3.59
C THR A 119 -14.54 14.54 3.74
N ASP A 120 -14.76 15.54 2.90
CA ASP A 120 -14.09 16.85 2.98
C ASP A 120 -14.80 17.82 3.94
N ASP A 121 -16.08 17.53 4.25
CA ASP A 121 -16.96 18.31 5.11
C ASP A 121 -17.35 17.52 6.36
N ASP A 122 -17.45 18.19 7.51
CA ASP A 122 -17.95 17.61 8.77
C ASP A 122 -17.25 16.28 9.15
N TYR A 123 -15.91 16.31 9.23
CA TYR A 123 -15.08 15.16 9.58
C TYR A 123 -14.66 15.16 11.06
N ASP A 124 -14.50 13.96 11.62
CA ASP A 124 -14.05 13.75 13.01
C ASP A 124 -12.53 13.75 13.13
N TYR A 125 -11.82 13.34 12.07
CA TYR A 125 -10.37 13.18 12.06
C TYR A 125 -9.74 13.63 10.74
N VAL A 126 -8.47 14.00 10.80
CA VAL A 126 -7.65 14.30 9.62
C VAL A 126 -6.50 13.31 9.53
N VAL A 127 -6.41 12.54 8.45
CA VAL A 127 -5.34 11.58 8.19
C VAL A 127 -4.38 12.14 7.15
N VAL A 128 -3.12 12.33 7.55
CA VAL A 128 -2.09 13.02 6.74
C VAL A 128 -0.83 12.17 6.66
N PRO A 129 -0.14 12.09 5.52
CA PRO A 129 1.15 11.43 5.46
C PRO A 129 2.23 12.27 6.15
N ASP A 130 3.24 11.61 6.72
CA ASP A 130 4.34 12.28 7.43
C ASP A 130 5.07 13.39 6.65
N TYR A 131 5.17 13.29 5.33
CA TYR A 131 5.81 14.31 4.50
C TYR A 131 4.96 15.57 4.27
N MET A 132 3.64 15.53 4.55
CA MET A 132 2.75 16.70 4.45
C MET A 132 2.41 17.31 5.81
N LYS A 133 3.03 16.87 6.90
CA LYS A 133 2.64 17.34 8.24
C LYS A 133 2.72 18.87 8.38
N ASP A 134 3.72 19.48 7.72
CA ASP A 134 3.99 20.92 7.82
C ASP A 134 3.19 21.74 6.79
N GLU A 135 2.49 21.06 5.87
CA GLU A 135 1.66 21.68 4.83
C GLU A 135 0.18 21.77 5.21
N VAL A 136 -0.22 21.08 6.28
CA VAL A 136 -1.60 21.05 6.79
C VAL A 136 -1.63 21.74 8.15
N ASP A 137 -2.56 22.68 8.34
CA ASP A 137 -2.73 23.36 9.62
C ASP A 137 -2.95 22.33 10.75
N GLU A 138 -2.19 22.46 11.84
CA GLU A 138 -2.27 21.54 12.98
C GLU A 138 -3.70 21.53 13.56
N ALA A 139 -4.30 20.34 13.56
CA ALA A 139 -5.60 20.09 14.19
C ALA A 139 -5.42 19.03 15.29
N GLU A 140 -6.13 19.18 16.43
CA GLU A 140 -6.01 18.25 17.56
C GLU A 140 -6.40 16.80 17.20
N ASN A 141 -7.19 16.62 16.14
CA ASN A 141 -7.65 15.36 15.59
C ASN A 141 -6.83 14.87 14.39
N MET A 142 -5.63 15.43 14.17
CA MET A 142 -4.73 15.00 13.11
C MET A 142 -3.98 13.71 13.47
N ILE A 143 -3.93 12.78 12.51
CA ILE A 143 -3.23 11.50 12.60
C ILE A 143 -2.20 11.45 11.48
N ILE A 144 -0.93 11.43 11.89
CA ILE A 144 0.20 11.36 10.97
C ILE A 144 0.51 9.89 10.69
N VAL A 145 0.41 9.49 9.42
CA VAL A 145 0.68 8.13 8.97
C VAL A 145 2.03 8.07 8.27
N PRO A 146 2.94 7.14 8.64
CA PRO A 146 4.25 7.06 8.06
C PRO A 146 4.20 6.65 6.57
N SER A 147 4.88 7.44 5.75
CA SER A 147 5.03 7.18 4.32
C SER A 147 6.20 6.22 4.06
N HIS A 148 6.45 5.95 2.77
CA HIS A 148 7.37 4.93 2.30
C HIS A 148 8.83 5.12 2.77
N LYS A 149 9.25 6.33 3.14
CA LYS A 149 10.61 6.58 3.67
C LYS A 149 10.83 6.06 5.10
N ASN A 150 9.76 5.91 5.89
CA ASN A 150 9.82 5.65 7.33
C ASN A 150 9.23 4.29 7.75
N VAL A 151 9.06 3.37 6.79
CA VAL A 151 8.40 2.07 6.98
C VAL A 151 9.26 0.91 6.51
N SER A 152 8.87 -0.30 6.87
CA SER A 152 9.58 -1.53 6.47
C SER A 152 9.53 -1.74 4.96
N PHE A 153 10.58 -2.35 4.42
CA PHE A 153 10.59 -2.91 3.06
C PHE A 153 9.71 -4.16 2.93
N ASP A 154 9.41 -4.84 4.03
CA ASP A 154 8.41 -5.91 4.10
C ASP A 154 7.01 -5.30 3.94
N ILE A 155 6.36 -5.59 2.82
CA ILE A 155 5.11 -4.94 2.41
C ILE A 155 3.98 -5.32 3.37
N ILE A 156 3.92 -6.58 3.81
CA ILE A 156 2.89 -7.05 4.75
C ILE A 156 3.06 -6.33 6.09
N LYS A 157 4.27 -6.23 6.63
CA LYS A 157 4.54 -5.47 7.86
C LYS A 157 4.22 -3.99 7.70
N ARG A 158 4.49 -3.40 6.54
CA ARG A 158 4.18 -2.00 6.24
C ARG A 158 2.69 -1.73 6.27
N ILE A 159 1.89 -2.55 5.59
CA ILE A 159 0.42 -2.42 5.58
C ILE A 159 -0.12 -2.61 7.01
N ASN A 160 0.32 -3.67 7.71
CA ASN A 160 -0.07 -3.95 9.10
C ASN A 160 0.16 -2.76 10.04
N LYS A 161 1.35 -2.14 9.98
CA LYS A 161 1.66 -0.98 10.83
C LYS A 161 0.71 0.20 10.60
N ARG A 162 0.31 0.44 9.35
CA ARG A 162 -0.63 1.53 9.01
C ARG A 162 -2.03 1.21 9.50
N TYR A 163 -2.50 -0.02 9.30
CA TYR A 163 -3.83 -0.46 9.74
C TYR A 163 -3.93 -0.38 11.27
N GLN A 164 -2.95 -0.91 11.99
CA GLN A 164 -2.89 -0.85 13.46
C GLN A 164 -2.84 0.58 13.98
N LEU A 165 -2.06 1.46 13.34
CA LEU A 165 -2.01 2.88 13.71
C LEU A 165 -3.39 3.52 13.56
N LEU A 166 -4.03 3.37 12.39
CA LEU A 166 -5.33 3.96 12.10
C LEU A 166 -6.41 3.40 13.03
N GLU A 167 -6.48 2.08 13.24
CA GLU A 167 -7.40 1.47 14.20
C GLU A 167 -7.21 2.02 15.62
N SER A 168 -5.97 2.10 16.10
CA SER A 168 -5.69 2.56 17.47
C SER A 168 -6.05 4.03 17.69
N LYS A 169 -5.97 4.86 16.63
CA LYS A 169 -6.19 6.30 16.73
C LYS A 169 -7.65 6.69 16.45
N LEU A 170 -8.31 5.99 15.53
CA LEU A 170 -9.66 6.30 15.07
C LEU A 170 -10.73 5.54 15.86
N CYS A 171 -10.46 4.29 16.26
CA CYS A 171 -11.50 3.42 16.85
C CYS A 171 -11.48 3.39 18.39
N MET A 172 -10.38 3.78 19.05
CA MET A 172 -10.24 3.65 20.52
C MET A 172 -10.56 4.93 21.31
N LYS A 173 -11.10 5.97 20.68
CA LYS A 173 -11.48 7.23 21.34
C LYS A 173 -13.00 7.44 21.54
N GLN A 174 -13.81 6.39 21.41
CA GLN A 174 -15.25 6.42 21.71
C GLN A 174 -15.52 6.48 23.22
#